data_AF-A0A1E8UFI5-F1
#
_entry.id   AF-A0A1E8UFI5-F1
#
_cell.length_a   1.000
_cell.length_b   1.000
_cell.length_c   1.000
_cell.angle_alpha   90.00
_cell.angle_beta   90.00
_cell.angle_gamma   90.00
#
_symmetry.space_group_name_H-M   'P 1'
#
loop_
_entity.id
_entity.type
_entity.pdbx_description
1 polymer ?
#
loop_
_entity_poly.entity_id
_entity_poly.type
_entity_poly.pdbx_seq_one_letter_code
_entity_poly.pdbx_strand_id
1 'polypeptide(L)' 'MTFNGRPLDVAAGQTIGAALMSHGIVSWRATRGAGRPRGLFCGIGVCFDCLVTVDGESGQRACLATVQDGMTIEGDSA' A
#
# COMPACT_ATOMS: atom_id res chain seq x y z
N MET A 1 -10.79 -0.34 5.74
CA MET A 1 -10.38 -0.46 4.31
C MET A 1 -10.22 -1.93 3.96
N THR A 2 -10.20 -2.29 2.67
CA THR A 2 -9.78 -3.64 2.24
C THR A 2 -8.41 -3.57 1.55
N PHE A 3 -7.61 -4.62 1.70
CA PHE A 3 -6.35 -4.80 0.99
C PHE A 3 -6.33 -6.17 0.33
N ASN A 4 -6.23 -6.22 -1.01
CA ASN A 4 -6.33 -7.45 -1.80
C ASN A 4 -7.55 -8.31 -1.40
N GLY A 5 -8.70 -7.66 -1.24
CA GLY A 5 -9.96 -8.29 -0.83
C GLY A 5 -10.06 -8.68 0.65
N ARG A 6 -9.02 -8.46 1.45
CA ARG A 6 -9.03 -8.75 2.91
C ARG A 6 -9.38 -7.49 3.70
N PRO A 7 -10.38 -7.50 4.59
CA PRO A 7 -10.67 -6.36 5.44
C PRO A 7 -9.53 -6.12 6.43
N LEU A 8 -9.16 -4.85 6.61
CA LEU A 8 -8.18 -4.39 7.59
C LEU A 8 -8.80 -3.31 8.48
N ASP A 9 -8.71 -3.52 9.79
CA ASP A 9 -9.07 -2.53 10.81
C ASP A 9 -7.94 -1.53 10.95
N VAL A 10 -8.23 -0.26 10.66
CA VAL A 10 -7.21 0.78 10.47
C VAL A 10 -7.61 2.02 11.23
N ALA A 11 -6.64 2.64 11.90
CA ALA A 11 -6.90 3.86 12.65
C ALA A 11 -7.10 5.03 11.67
N ALA A 12 -8.07 5.89 11.99
CA ALA A 12 -8.33 7.08 11.19
C ALA A 12 -7.09 7.98 11.13
N GLY A 13 -6.85 8.57 9.96
CA GLY A 13 -5.73 9.48 9.73
C GLY A 13 -4.39 8.82 9.44
N GLN A 14 -4.29 7.48 9.45
CA GLN A 14 -3.08 6.79 8.97
C GLN A 14 -2.94 6.89 7.45
N THR A 15 -1.71 6.92 6.97
CA THR A 15 -1.44 6.65 5.55
C THR A 15 -1.65 5.17 5.24
N ILE A 16 -1.96 4.83 3.99
CA ILE A 16 -2.11 3.44 3.55
C ILE A 16 -0.86 2.64 3.91
N GLY A 17 0.33 3.21 3.71
CA GLY A 17 1.60 2.57 4.05
C GLY A 17 1.74 2.29 5.55
N ALA A 18 1.36 3.24 6.41
CA ALA A 18 1.37 3.05 7.86
C ALA A 18 0.37 1.97 8.29
N ALA A 19 -0.83 1.97 7.68
CA ALA A 19 -1.87 0.96 7.93
C ALA A 19 -1.41 -0.45 7.52
N LEU A 20 -0.81 -0.62 6.35
CA LEU A 20 -0.26 -1.92 5.94
C LEU A 20 0.84 -2.40 6.88
N MET A 21 1.74 -1.50 7.29
CA MET A 21 2.81 -1.84 8.23
C MET A 21 2.30 -2.24 9.61
N SER A 22 1.25 -1.59 10.14
CA SER A 22 0.67 -1.97 11.44
C SER A 22 0.04 -3.37 11.44
N HIS A 23 -0.30 -3.88 10.26
CA HIS A 23 -0.77 -5.25 10.04
C HIS A 23 0.35 -6.23 9.64
N GLY A 24 1.62 -5.82 9.74
CA GLY A 24 2.77 -6.64 9.39
C GLY A 24 2.97 -6.84 7.88
N ILE A 25 2.22 -6.14 7.04
CA ILE A 25 2.33 -6.20 5.58
C ILE A 25 3.45 -5.25 5.15
N VAL A 26 4.66 -5.78 5.01
CA VAL A 26 5.86 -5.00 4.67
C VAL A 26 6.22 -5.02 3.18
N SER A 27 5.58 -5.90 2.40
CA SER A 27 5.73 -6.03 0.96
C SER A 27 4.38 -6.33 0.32
N TRP A 28 4.05 -5.59 -0.73
CA TRP A 28 2.79 -5.72 -1.46
C TRP A 28 2.94 -5.60 -2.98
N ARG A 29 4.19 -5.59 -3.44
CA ARG A 29 4.55 -5.59 -4.85
C ARG A 29 5.94 -6.19 -5.00
N ALA A 30 6.34 -6.44 -6.24
CA ALA A 30 7.66 -6.95 -6.57
C ALA A 30 8.27 -6.21 -7.77
N THR A 31 9.60 -6.14 -7.84
CA THR A 31 10.26 -5.64 -9.04
C THR A 31 9.99 -6.55 -10.22
N ARG A 32 9.77 -5.97 -11.40
CA ARG A 32 9.71 -6.73 -12.65
C ARG A 32 10.98 -7.58 -12.83
N GLY A 33 10.81 -8.84 -13.24
CA GLY A 33 11.90 -9.77 -13.52
C GLY A 33 12.41 -10.49 -12.27
N ALA A 34 13.19 -9.81 -11.43
CA ALA A 34 13.86 -10.44 -10.28
C ALA A 34 12.95 -10.70 -9.07
N GLY A 35 11.68 -10.29 -9.10
CA GLY A 35 10.70 -10.58 -8.05
C GLY A 35 11.05 -10.01 -6.67
N ARG A 36 11.93 -9.00 -6.59
CA ARG A 36 12.38 -8.48 -5.29
C ARG A 36 11.23 -7.74 -4.60
N PRO A 37 10.97 -8.01 -3.31
CA PRO A 37 9.86 -7.41 -2.59
C PRO A 37 9.96 -5.89 -2.56
N ARG A 38 8.80 -5.25 -2.62
CA ARG A 38 8.62 -3.79 -2.65
C ARG A 38 7.42 -3.40 -1.78
N GLY A 39 7.60 -2.31 -1.05
CA GLY A 39 6.67 -1.81 -0.04
C GLY A 39 7.14 -0.45 0.49
N LEU A 40 6.92 -0.18 1.77
CA LEU A 40 7.40 1.07 2.38
C LEU A 40 8.93 1.06 2.50
N PHE A 41 9.57 2.11 1.97
CA PHE A 41 11.01 2.32 2.10
C PHE A 41 11.32 3.74 2.59
N CYS A 42 11.18 4.75 1.73
CA CYS A 42 11.54 6.13 2.11
C CYS A 42 10.52 6.83 3.02
N GLY A 43 9.24 6.42 3.00
CA GLY A 43 8.17 7.07 3.75
C GLY A 43 7.78 8.49 3.31
N ILE A 44 8.53 9.12 2.40
CA ILE A 44 8.40 10.55 2.04
C ILE A 44 7.99 10.79 0.58
N GLY A 45 7.66 9.73 -0.18
CA GLY A 45 7.09 9.85 -1.52
C GLY A 45 8.07 9.99 -2.69
N VAL A 46 9.37 9.79 -2.48
CA VAL A 46 10.42 9.98 -3.51
C VAL A 46 10.86 8.70 -4.22
N CYS A 47 10.77 7.53 -3.57
CA CYS A 47 11.33 6.28 -4.11
C CYS A 47 10.42 5.50 -5.06
N PHE A 48 9.10 5.74 -5.02
CA PHE A 48 8.10 4.98 -5.78
C PHE A 48 8.09 3.46 -5.52
N ASP A 49 8.66 2.98 -4.41
CA ASP A 49 8.63 1.56 -4.04
C ASP A 49 7.31 1.14 -3.35
N CYS A 50 6.54 2.09 -2.85
CA CYS A 50 5.30 1.88 -2.10
C CYS A 50 4.02 2.05 -2.93
N LEU A 51 4.08 1.84 -4.25
CA LEU A 51 2.90 2.03 -5.10
C LEU A 51 1.78 1.06 -4.76
N VAL A 52 0.54 1.53 -4.91
CA VAL A 52 -0.70 0.76 -4.78
C VAL A 52 -1.72 1.27 -5.79
N THR A 53 -2.75 0.47 -6.03
CA THR A 53 -3.99 0.90 -6.67
C THR A 53 -5.02 1.21 -5.59
N VAL A 54 -5.68 2.36 -5.69
CA VAL A 54 -6.72 2.80 -4.75
C VAL A 54 -8.00 3.00 -5.54
N ASP A 55 -9.03 2.24 -5.23
CA ASP A 55 -10.35 2.34 -5.88
C ASP A 55 -10.27 2.31 -7.42
N GLY A 56 -9.36 1.49 -7.96
CA GLY A 56 -9.09 1.35 -9.40
C GLY A 56 -8.05 2.31 -9.98
N GLU A 57 -7.63 3.34 -9.22
CA GLU A 57 -6.59 4.28 -9.65
C GLU A 57 -5.19 3.80 -9.26
N SER A 58 -4.41 3.39 -10.24
CA SER A 58 -3.03 2.92 -10.04
C SER A 58 -2.03 4.06 -9.81
N GLY A 59 -0.84 3.72 -9.30
CA GLY A 59 0.28 4.66 -9.17
C GLY A 59 0.22 5.55 -7.93
N GLN A 60 -0.68 5.24 -6.99
CA GLN A 60 -0.77 5.97 -5.73
C GLN A 60 0.37 5.59 -4.81
N ARG A 61 0.94 6.59 -4.12
CA ARG A 61 2.02 6.36 -3.15
C ARG A 61 1.39 6.07 -1.79
N ALA A 62 1.46 4.82 -1.35
CA ALA A 62 0.88 4.41 -0.06
C ALA A 62 1.44 5.23 1.12
N CYS A 63 2.68 5.69 1.03
CA CYS A 63 3.28 6.55 2.06
C CYS A 63 2.66 7.95 2.20
N LEU A 64 1.94 8.43 1.18
CA LEU A 64 1.35 9.78 1.18
C LEU A 64 -0.19 9.76 1.21
N ALA A 65 -0.81 8.72 0.66
CA ALA A 65 -2.25 8.60 0.61
C ALA A 65 -2.81 8.23 1.99
N THR A 66 -3.72 9.05 2.52
CA THR A 66 -4.42 8.80 3.78
C THR A 66 -5.58 7.84 3.57
N VAL A 67 -5.73 6.89 4.48
CA VAL A 67 -6.85 5.94 4.47
C VAL A 67 -8.17 6.69 4.71
N GLN A 68 -9.17 6.35 3.91
CA GLN A 68 -10.56 6.74 4.10
C GLN A 68 -11.43 5.49 4.27
N ASP A 69 -12.60 5.67 4.87
CA ASP A 69 -13.52 4.56 5.08
C ASP A 69 -14.01 3.98 3.75
N GLY A 70 -14.22 2.67 3.71
CA GLY A 70 -14.67 1.96 2.51
C GLY A 70 -13.64 1.81 1.36
N MET A 71 -12.43 2.38 1.45
CA MET A 71 -11.41 2.26 0.40
C MET A 71 -11.03 0.80 0.10
N THR A 72 -10.83 0.53 -1.20
CA THR A 72 -10.29 -0.73 -1.72
C THR A 72 -8.87 -0.52 -2.23
N ILE A 73 -7.92 -1.21 -1.61
CA ILE A 73 -6.50 -1.10 -1.92
C ILE A 73 -6.01 -2.40 -2.54
N GLU A 74 -5.28 -2.30 -3.64
CA GLU A 74 -4.64 -3.45 -4.29
C GLU A 74 -3.13 -3.23 -4.39
N GLY A 75 -2.37 -4.26 -4.01
CA GLY A 75 -0.96 -4.38 -4.34
C GLY A 75 -0.78 -5.08 -5.68
N ASP A 76 0.40 -4.95 -6.29
CA ASP A 76 0.73 -5.79 -7.43
C ASP A 76 0.85 -7.24 -6.92
N SER A 77 -0.02 -8.11 -7.41
CA SER A 77 0.14 -9.55 -7.17
C SER A 77 1.53 -9.96 -7.68
N ALA A 78 2.38 -10.44 -6.77
CA ALA A 78 3.73 -10.89 -7.09
C ALA A 78 3.72 -12.08 -8.07
#